data_AF-A0A5D3EVL4-F1
#
_entry.id   AF-A0A5D3EVL4-F1
#
_cell.length_a   1.000
_cell.length_b   1.000
_cell.length_c   1.000
_cell.angle_alpha   90.00
_cell.angle_beta   90.00
_cell.angle_gamma   90.00
#
_symmetry.space_group_name_H-M   'P 1'
#
loop_
_entity.id
_entity.type
_entity.pdbx_description
1 polymer ?
#
loop_
_entity_poly.entity_id
_entity_poly.type
_entity_poly.pdbx_seq_one_letter_code
_entity_poly.pdbx_strand_id
1 'polypeptide(L)' 'MGTIKIKVNDYYGNPSYYSVMPQEIFDELELASLKGEEYTTVNKDQFDTMIIEYDKKMKQWEQSKV' A
#
# COMPACT_ATOMS: atom_id res chain seq x y z
N MET A 1 6.26 -16.94 2.11
CA MET A 1 6.15 -15.70 2.88
C MET A 1 7.42 -14.91 2.69
N GLY A 2 7.43 -14.06 1.66
CA GLY A 2 8.54 -13.12 1.43
C GLY A 2 8.21 -11.78 2.06
N THR A 3 9.22 -11.00 2.39
CA THR A 3 9.06 -9.59 2.75
C THR A 3 9.62 -8.71 1.64
N ILE A 4 9.03 -7.53 1.46
CA ILE A 4 9.49 -6.53 0.49
C ILE A 4 9.72 -5.21 1.20
N LYS A 5 10.75 -4.50 0.75
CA LYS A 5 11.08 -3.16 1.23
C LYS A 5 10.38 -2.12 0.36
N ILE A 6 9.57 -1.27 0.98
CA ILE A 6 8.78 -0.23 0.30
C ILE A 6 9.09 1.13 0.92
N LYS A 7 8.93 2.20 0.12
CA LYS A 7 9.17 3.57 0.58
C LYS A 7 7.96 4.09 1.34
N VAL A 8 8.14 4.53 2.58
CA VAL A 8 7.03 4.89 3.47
C VAL A 8 6.18 6.01 2.87
N ASN A 9 6.82 7.10 2.45
CA ASN A 9 6.15 8.29 1.90
C ASN A 9 5.38 8.06 0.59
N ASP A 10 5.60 6.95 -0.14
CA ASP A 10 4.85 6.65 -1.37
C ASP A 10 3.45 6.09 -1.06
N TYR A 11 3.29 5.44 0.10
CA TYR A 11 2.06 4.74 0.49
C TYR A 11 1.40 5.36 1.72
N TYR A 12 2.18 5.71 2.74
CA TYR A 12 1.70 6.36 3.96
C TYR A 12 1.35 7.82 3.68
N GLY A 13 0.13 8.23 4.02
CA GLY A 13 -0.39 9.56 3.68
C GLY A 13 -1.11 9.65 2.33
N ASN A 14 -1.20 8.55 1.56
CA ASN A 14 -1.85 8.55 0.24
C ASN A 14 -3.26 7.90 0.31
N PRO A 15 -4.35 8.69 0.23
CA PRO A 15 -5.72 8.19 0.33
C PRO A 15 -6.09 7.16 -0.75
N SER A 16 -5.39 7.18 -1.88
CA SER A 16 -5.63 6.28 -3.01
C SER A 16 -5.43 4.82 -2.62
N TYR A 17 -4.51 4.55 -1.69
CA TYR A 17 -4.21 3.19 -1.23
C TYR A 17 -5.01 2.80 0.01
N TYR A 18 -5.51 3.74 0.82
CA TYR A 18 -6.23 3.42 2.06
C TYR A 18 -7.44 2.50 1.87
N SER A 19 -8.10 2.57 0.71
CA SER A 19 -9.25 1.72 0.41
C SER A 19 -8.90 0.26 0.10
N VAL A 20 -7.61 -0.05 -0.09
CA VAL A 20 -7.10 -1.40 -0.42
C VAL A 20 -5.93 -1.81 0.48
N MET A 21 -5.48 -0.92 1.37
CA MET A 21 -4.33 -1.12 2.25
C MET A 21 -4.72 -2.04 3.42
N PRO A 22 -4.06 -3.19 3.57
CA PRO A 22 -4.21 -4.03 4.75
C PRO A 22 -3.73 -3.32 6.01
N GLN A 23 -4.39 -3.60 7.14
CA GLN A 23 -4.05 -2.98 8.42
C GLN A 23 -2.59 -3.27 8.84
N GLU A 24 -2.08 -4.48 8.62
CA GLU A 24 -0.67 -4.81 8.89
C GLU A 24 0.32 -3.94 8.10
N ILE A 25 0.01 -3.60 6.84
CA ILE A 25 0.86 -2.71 6.04
C ILE A 25 0.76 -1.28 6.59
N PHE A 26 -0.43 -0.85 6.99
CA PHE A 26 -0.64 0.46 7.59
C PHE A 26 0.14 0.61 8.90
N ASP A 27 0.07 -0.37 9.80
CA ASP A 27 0.75 -0.36 11.10
C ASP A 27 2.28 -0.27 10.90
N GLU A 28 2.85 -1.04 9.98
CA GLU A 28 4.28 -1.00 9.65
C GLU A 28 4.72 0.33 9.02
N LEU A 29 3.86 0.93 8.20
CA LEU A 29 4.09 2.25 7.59
C LEU A 29 4.00 3.37 8.62
N GLU A 30 2.99 3.34 9.50
CA GLU A 30 2.81 4.30 10.60
C GLU A 30 4.00 4.23 11.54
N LEU A 31 4.40 3.03 11.95
CA LEU A 31 5.55 2.83 12.84
C LEU A 31 6.85 3.35 12.23
N ALA A 32 7.10 3.05 10.95
CA ALA A 32 8.26 3.55 10.23
C ALA A 32 8.24 5.08 10.08
N SER A 33 7.06 5.66 9.82
CA SER A 33 6.87 7.10 9.77
C SER A 33 7.16 7.77 11.11
N LEU A 34 6.66 7.19 12.23
CA LEU A 34 6.92 7.66 13.58
C LEU A 34 8.41 7.60 13.96
N LYS A 35 9.14 6.61 13.44
CA LYS A 35 10.60 6.48 13.61
C LYS A 35 11.41 7.37 12.68
N GLY A 36 10.80 7.98 11.67
CA GLY A 36 11.49 8.75 10.63
C GLY A 36 12.24 7.88 9.62
N GLU A 37 11.81 6.64 9.41
CA GLU A 37 12.40 5.72 8.44
C GLU A 37 11.89 6.02 7.02
N GLU A 38 12.80 6.07 6.04
CA GLU A 38 12.42 6.28 4.63
C GLU A 38 11.77 5.03 4.02
N TYR A 39 12.12 3.85 4.52
CA TYR A 39 11.63 2.57 4.02
C TYR A 39 11.21 1.67 5.16
N THR A 40 10.16 0.89 4.92
CA THR A 40 9.71 -0.18 5.83
C THR A 40 9.68 -1.52 5.12
N THR A 41 9.64 -2.59 5.88
CA THR A 41 9.61 -3.96 5.37
C THR A 41 8.24 -4.56 5.66
N VAL A 42 7.49 -4.89 4.61
CA VAL A 42 6.14 -5.46 4.74
C VAL A 42 6.06 -6.84 4.14
N ASN A 43 5.00 -7.57 4.45
CA ASN A 43 4.72 -8.85 3.82
C ASN A 43 4.46 -8.65 2.32
N LYS A 44 5.23 -9.35 1.49
CA LYS A 44 5.14 -9.25 0.04
C LYS A 44 3.80 -9.73 -0.49
N ASP A 45 3.27 -10.84 0.03
CA ASP A 45 2.00 -11.42 -0.44
C ASP A 45 0.83 -10.44 -0.19
N GLN A 46 0.83 -9.75 0.96
CA GLN A 46 -0.15 -8.71 1.29
C GLN A 46 0.02 -7.47 0.41
N PHE A 47 1.27 -7.07 0.17
CA PHE A 47 1.58 -5.91 -0.67
C PHE A 47 1.18 -6.15 -2.13
N ASP A 48 1.52 -7.30 -2.71
CA ASP A 48 1.11 -7.67 -4.07
C ASP A 48 -0.42 -7.68 -4.19
N THR A 49 -1.12 -8.22 -3.19
CA THR A 49 -2.59 -8.19 -3.14
C THR A 49 -3.14 -6.77 -3.15
N MET A 50 -2.58 -5.87 -2.33
CA MET A 50 -2.96 -4.45 -2.29
C MET A 50 -2.81 -3.78 -3.67
N ILE A 51 -1.70 -4.01 -4.36
CA ILE A 51 -1.43 -3.42 -5.69
C ILE A 51 -2.38 -3.98 -6.75
N ILE A 52 -2.66 -5.28 -6.72
CA ILE A 52 -3.63 -5.91 -7.64
C ILE A 52 -5.03 -5.33 -7.45
N GLU A 53 -5.49 -5.18 -6.21
CA GLU A 53 -6.81 -4.59 -5.91
C GLU A 53 -6.87 -3.10 -6.29
N TYR A 54 -5.77 -2.37 -6.13
CA TYR A 54 -5.64 -0.99 -6.61
C TYR A 54 -5.78 -0.89 -8.13
N ASP A 55 -5.03 -1.70 -8.88
CA ASP A 55 -5.08 -1.74 -10.36
C ASP A 55 -6.48 -2.08 -10.88
N LYS A 56 -7.15 -3.07 -10.24
CA LYS A 56 -8.54 -3.40 -10.56
C LYS A 56 -9.49 -2.22 -10.33
N LYS A 57 -9.37 -1.51 -9.20
CA LYS A 57 -10.19 -0.33 -8.90
C LYS A 57 -9.97 0.77 -9.93
N MET A 58 -8.73 1.05 -10.29
CA MET A 58 -8.41 2.07 -11.29
C MET A 58 -9.00 1.73 -12.66
N LYS A 59 -8.83 0.49 -13.12
CA LYS A 59 -9.44 0.02 -14.38
C LYS A 59 -10.97 0.08 -14.37
N GLN A 60 -11.60 -0.27 -13.25
CA GLN A 60 -13.06 -0.20 -13.11
C GLN A 60 -13.56 1.25 -13.13
N TRP A 61 -12.79 2.19 -12.58
CA TRP A 61 -13.10 3.61 -12.60
C TRP A 61 -12.95 4.21 -14.00
N GLU A 62 -11.94 3.80 -14.76
CA GLU A 62 -11.78 4.19 -16.17
C GLU A 62 -12.91 3.66 -17.06
N GLN A 63 -13.35 2.42 -16.86
CA GLN A 63 -14.45 1.84 -17.63
C GLN A 63 -15.84 2.40 -17.28
N SER A 64 -16.01 3.06 -16.13
CA SER A 64 -17.29 3.69 -15.76
C SER A 64 -17.45 5.11 -16.32
N LYS A 65 -16.42 5.64 -17.01
CA LYS A 65 -16.45 6.99 -17.63
C LYS A 65 -16.87 6.98 -19.11
N VAL A 66 -17.13 5.81 -19.69
CA VAL A 66 -17.71 5.62 -21.04
C VAL A 66 -19.21 5.36 -20.93
#